data_AF-A0ABD4SF14-F1
#
_entry.id   AF-A0ABD4SF14-F1
#
_cell.length_a   1.000
_cell.length_b   1.000
_cell.length_c   1.000
_cell.angle_alpha   90.00
_cell.angle_beta   90.00
_cell.angle_gamma   90.00
#
_symmetry.space_group_name_H-M   'P 1'
#
loop_
_entity.id
_entity.type
_entity.pdbx_description
1 polymer ?
#
loop_
_entity_poly.entity_id
_entity_poly.type
_entity_poly.pdbx_seq_one_letter_code
_entity_poly.pdbx_strand_id
1 'polypeptide(L)'
;PGAIHLMNGLYDAKYDKTPMVALVANVPTPRQDINFFQAFDETPWFRDVAVWVHQAKTKEALPVLMDTAIRQAYAKKGPAVLVIP
;
A
#
# COMPACT_ATOMS: atom_id res chain seq x y z
N PRO A 1 -7.45 10.53 3.88
CA PRO A 1 -6.90 11.59 2.99
C PRO A 1 -5.40 11.44 2.71
N GLY A 2 -4.57 11.13 3.72
CA GLY A 2 -3.11 11.04 3.56
C GLY A 2 -2.66 10.02 2.50
N ALA A 3 -3.29 8.84 2.45
CA ALA A 3 -3.01 7.80 1.45
C ALA A 3 -3.10 8.32 0.00
N ILE A 4 -4.11 9.14 -0.31
CA ILE A 4 -4.36 9.66 -1.66
C ILE A 4 -3.32 10.72 -2.05
N HIS A 5 -2.74 11.46 -1.08
CA HIS A 5 -1.68 12.41 -1.38
C HIS A 5 -0.41 11.74 -1.92
N LEU A 6 -0.24 10.43 -1.73
CA LEU A 6 0.88 9.67 -2.29
C LEU A 6 0.74 9.43 -3.81
N MET A 7 -0.47 9.54 -4.37
CA MET A 7 -0.74 9.14 -5.77
C MET A 7 0.23 9.74 -6.78
N ASN A 8 0.45 11.05 -6.72
CA ASN A 8 1.33 11.73 -7.70
C ASN A 8 2.75 11.18 -7.64
N GLY A 9 3.32 11.00 -6.44
CA GLY A 9 4.65 10.43 -6.27
C GLY A 9 4.75 8.96 -6.65
N LEU A 10 3.68 8.19 -6.45
CA LEU A 10 3.64 6.79 -6.87
C LEU A 10 3.54 6.65 -8.39
N TYR A 11 2.77 7.51 -9.07
CA TYR A 11 2.72 7.51 -10.53
C TYR A 11 4.05 7.93 -11.14
N ASP A 12 4.70 8.94 -10.56
CA ASP A 12 6.06 9.34 -10.94
C ASP A 12 7.03 8.14 -10.83
N ALA A 13 7.06 7.48 -9.67
CA ALA A 13 7.89 6.30 -9.46
C ALA A 13 7.54 5.11 -10.39
N LYS A 14 6.27 4.92 -10.75
CA LYS A 14 5.82 3.91 -11.72
C LYS A 14 6.40 4.18 -13.11
N TYR A 15 6.33 5.41 -13.60
CA TYR A 15 6.81 5.76 -14.93
C TYR A 15 8.33 5.85 -15.01
N ASP A 16 8.99 6.30 -13.94
CA ASP A 16 10.45 6.37 -13.84
C ASP A 16 11.10 5.02 -13.52
N LYS A 17 10.30 3.98 -13.28
CA LYS A 17 10.74 2.65 -12.87
C LYS A 17 11.59 2.69 -11.59
N THR A 18 11.18 3.54 -10.65
CA THR A 18 11.87 3.77 -9.39
C THR A 18 11.33 2.79 -8.33
N PRO A 19 12.16 1.90 -7.77
CA PRO A 19 11.75 1.05 -6.66
C PRO A 19 11.34 1.91 -5.46
N MET A 20 10.08 1.79 -5.03
CA MET A 20 9.53 2.55 -3.92
C MET A 20 8.62 1.66 -3.09
N VAL A 21 8.70 1.75 -1.76
CA VAL A 21 7.74 1.10 -0.85
C VAL A 21 6.93 2.19 -0.17
N ALA A 22 5.61 2.10 -0.30
CA ALA A 22 4.66 2.99 0.37
C ALA A 22 3.93 2.25 1.48
N LEU A 23 3.98 2.82 2.68
CA LEU A 23 3.25 2.34 3.84
C LEU A 23 2.01 3.20 4.01
N VAL A 24 0.85 2.56 3.94
CA VAL A 24 -0.45 3.24 3.98
C VAL A 24 -1.19 2.79 5.22
N ALA A 25 -1.51 3.73 6.10
CA ALA A 25 -2.36 3.44 7.25
C ALA A 25 -3.84 3.41 6.84
N ASN A 26 -4.58 2.43 7.35
CA ASN A 26 -6.04 2.38 7.34
C ASN A 26 -6.55 2.47 8.81
N VAL A 27 -7.86 2.43 8.99
CA VAL A 27 -8.52 2.31 10.28
C VAL A 27 -8.30 0.90 10.86
N PRO A 28 -8.33 0.77 12.20
CA PRO A 28 -8.24 -0.52 12.88
C PRO A 28 -9.25 -1.51 12.33
N THR A 29 -8.86 -2.79 12.24
CA THR A 29 -9.71 -3.87 11.70
C THR A 29 -11.16 -3.86 12.23
N PRO A 30 -11.45 -3.62 13.53
CA PRO A 30 -12.84 -3.57 14.02
C PRO A 30 -13.69 -2.41 13.49
N ARG A 31 -13.08 -1.42 12.84
CA ARG A 31 -13.73 -0.24 12.27
C ARG A 31 -13.79 -0.25 10.74
N GLN A 32 -13.31 -1.31 10.11
CA GLN A 32 -13.44 -1.52 8.67
C GLN A 32 -14.90 -1.90 8.33
N ASP A 33 -15.33 -1.60 7.11
CA ASP A 33 -16.65 -1.98 6.55
C ASP A 33 -17.92 -1.46 7.26
N ILE A 34 -17.78 -0.56 8.23
CA ILE A 34 -18.91 0.04 8.97
C ILE A 34 -19.15 1.52 8.62
N ASN A 35 -18.66 1.98 7.46
CA ASN A 35 -18.66 3.40 7.06
C ASN A 35 -18.06 4.32 8.13
N PHE A 36 -17.01 3.85 8.81
CA PHE A 36 -16.29 4.67 9.79
C PHE A 36 -15.62 5.87 9.11
N PHE A 37 -15.45 6.97 9.85
CA PHE A 37 -14.80 8.15 9.33
C PHE A 37 -13.40 7.82 8.80
N GLN A 38 -13.13 8.19 7.54
CA GLN A 38 -11.88 7.91 6.81
C GLN A 38 -11.61 6.43 6.49
N ALA A 39 -12.55 5.51 6.74
CA ALA A 39 -12.44 4.13 6.29
C ALA A 39 -12.82 4.02 4.80
N PHE A 40 -11.94 3.44 4.00
CA PHE A 40 -12.23 2.98 2.64
C PHE A 40 -11.32 1.80 2.33
N ASP A 41 -11.66 1.03 1.29
CA ASP A 41 -10.78 -0.06 0.82
C ASP A 41 -9.64 0.54 0.00
N GLU A 42 -8.41 0.58 0.52
CA GLU A 42 -7.25 1.13 -0.19
C GLU A 42 -6.79 0.24 -1.34
N THR A 43 -7.02 -1.06 -1.28
CA THR A 43 -6.40 -2.01 -2.22
C THR A 43 -6.76 -1.70 -3.70
N PRO A 44 -8.02 -1.42 -4.06
CA PRO A 44 -8.40 -1.00 -5.41
C PRO A 44 -7.77 0.32 -5.85
N TRP A 45 -7.60 1.28 -4.95
CA TRP A 45 -7.06 2.61 -5.29
C TRP A 45 -5.61 2.54 -5.73
N PHE A 46 -4.82 1.67 -5.10
CA PHE A 46 -3.40 1.52 -5.44
C PHE A 46 -3.12 0.46 -6.51
N ARG A 47 -4.12 -0.32 -6.93
CA ARG A 47 -3.93 -1.46 -7.84
C ARG A 47 -3.37 -1.07 -9.20
N ASP A 48 -3.75 0.09 -9.73
CA ASP A 48 -3.17 0.55 -11.00
C ASP A 48 -1.72 1.01 -10.82
N VAL A 49 -1.44 1.81 -9.79
CA VAL A 49 -0.14 2.47 -9.65
C VAL A 49 0.95 1.54 -9.10
N ALA A 50 0.57 0.49 -8.35
CA ALA A 50 1.51 -0.38 -7.67
C ALA A 50 1.78 -1.68 -8.43
N VAL A 51 3.04 -2.14 -8.41
CA VAL A 51 3.44 -3.47 -8.90
C VAL A 51 3.03 -4.61 -7.95
N TRP A 52 2.70 -4.24 -6.72
CA TRP A 52 2.21 -5.11 -5.66
C TRP A 52 1.44 -4.26 -4.63
N VAL A 53 0.26 -4.73 -4.21
CA VAL A 53 -0.53 -4.12 -3.14
C VAL A 53 -1.08 -5.21 -2.22
N HIS A 54 -0.92 -5.04 -0.92
CA HIS A 54 -1.49 -5.96 0.07
C HIS A 54 -1.79 -5.27 1.39
N GLN A 55 -2.81 -5.75 2.11
CA GLN A 55 -3.14 -5.31 3.45
C GLN A 55 -2.70 -6.35 4.48
N ALA A 56 -1.98 -5.92 5.52
CA ALA A 56 -1.66 -6.77 6.65
C ALA A 56 -2.93 -7.13 7.43
N LYS A 57 -3.16 -8.42 7.67
CA LYS A 57 -4.29 -8.91 8.47
C LYS A 57 -3.94 -9.14 9.93
N THR A 58 -2.66 -9.35 10.23
CA THR A 58 -2.15 -9.59 11.57
C THR A 58 -0.79 -8.91 11.75
N LYS A 59 -0.42 -8.61 12.99
CA LYS A 59 0.87 -7.98 13.33
C LYS A 59 2.05 -8.89 13.02
N GLU A 60 1.88 -10.21 13.16
CA GLU A 60 2.91 -11.22 12.92
C GLU A 60 3.26 -11.33 11.43
N ALA A 61 2.33 -10.97 10.54
CA ALA A 61 2.56 -11.00 9.10
C ALA A 61 3.38 -9.79 8.60
N LEU A 62 3.43 -8.69 9.35
CA LEU A 62 4.08 -7.43 8.91
C LEU A 62 5.53 -7.62 8.45
N PRO A 63 6.41 -8.36 9.17
CA PRO A 63 7.80 -8.54 8.73
C PRO A 63 7.91 -9.23 7.38
N VAL A 64 7.13 -10.30 7.16
CA VAL A 64 7.14 -11.07 5.90
C VAL A 64 6.55 -10.25 4.76
N LEU A 65 5.48 -9.51 5.01
CA LEU A 65 4.86 -8.63 4.01
C LEU A 65 5.77 -7.46 3.64
N MET A 66 6.52 -6.91 4.59
CA MET A 66 7.51 -5.86 4.33
C MET A 66 8.66 -6.37 3.45
N ASP A 67 9.26 -7.51 3.78
CA ASP A 67 10.29 -8.14 2.94
C ASP A 67 9.75 -8.40 1.53
N THR A 68 8.51 -8.91 1.43
CA THR A 68 7.85 -9.12 0.14
C THR A 68 7.67 -7.81 -0.63
N ALA A 69 7.19 -6.74 0.00
CA ALA A 69 6.99 -5.44 -0.63
C ALA A 69 8.32 -4.88 -1.20
N ILE A 70 9.40 -4.95 -0.41
CA ILE A 70 10.74 -4.53 -0.84
C ILE A 70 11.19 -5.35 -2.05
N ARG A 71 11.11 -6.69 -1.97
CA ARG A 71 11.50 -7.57 -3.08
C ARG A 71 10.70 -7.28 -4.34
N GLN A 72 9.40 -7.06 -4.23
CA GLN A 72 8.55 -6.73 -5.38
C GLN A 72 8.92 -5.38 -6.00
N ALA A 73 9.14 -4.35 -5.17
CA ALA A 73 9.53 -3.02 -5.65
C ALA A 73 10.83 -3.06 -6.46
N TYR A 74 11.86 -3.77 -5.96
CA TYR A 74 13.13 -3.92 -6.67
C TYR A 74 13.03 -4.84 -7.89
N ALA A 75 12.36 -5.99 -7.78
CA ALA A 75 12.27 -6.96 -8.87
C ALA A 75 11.48 -6.42 -10.07
N LYS A 76 10.40 -5.66 -9.80
CA LYS A 76 9.53 -5.11 -10.85
C LYS A 76 9.81 -3.64 -11.17
N LYS A 77 10.77 -3.03 -10.49
CA LYS A 77 11.18 -1.62 -10.67
C LYS A 77 9.99 -0.67 -10.62
N GLY A 78 9.28 -0.64 -9.50
CA GLY A 78 8.12 0.22 -9.33
C GLY A 78 7.57 0.25 -7.90
N PRO A 79 6.44 0.93 -7.70
CA PRO A 79 5.89 1.13 -6.36
C PRO A 79 5.25 -0.14 -5.80
N ALA A 80 5.60 -0.54 -4.57
CA ALA A 80 4.89 -1.56 -3.80
C ALA A 80 4.17 -0.91 -2.62
N VAL A 81 2.92 -1.29 -2.38
CA VAL A 81 2.07 -0.68 -1.34
C VAL A 81 1.70 -1.71 -0.29
N LEU A 82 2.04 -1.42 0.98
CA LEU A 82 1.62 -2.22 2.12
C LEU A 82 0.64 -1.40 2.96
N VAL A 83 -0.59 -1.88 3.07
CA VAL A 83 -1.65 -1.29 3.89
C VAL A 83 -1.60 -1.88 5.30
N ILE A 84 -1.66 -1.02 6.32
CA ILE A 84 -1.56 -1.36 7.73
C ILE A 84 -2.82 -0.84 8.45
N PRO A 85 -3.69 -1.72 8.98
CA PRO A 85 -4.85 -1.35 9.79
C PRO A 85 -4.50 -0.71 11.14
#